data_AF-A0A7X8ZLA2-F1
#
_entry.id   AF-A0A7X8ZLA2-F1
#
_cell.length_a   1.000
_cell.length_b   1.000
_cell.length_c   1.000
_cell.angle_alpha   90.00
_cell.angle_beta   90.00
_cell.angle_gamma   90.00
#
_symmetry.space_group_name_H-M   'P 1'
#
loop_
_entity.id
_entity.type
_entity.pdbx_description
1 polymer ?
#
loop_
_entity_poly.entity_id
_entity_poly.type
_entity_poly.pdbx_seq_one_letter_code
_entity_poly.pdbx_strand_id
1 'polypeptide(L)'
;METRETSVKYQFDKEMVQFVKQLEIKTAMFGYDKTDVYKKFKDLLVRARTFCDNAVENERTIIAALEKELKELKDAMSLMEQEIARASSSKDGDAAKEGEADTVSASEDAEKFLSKAPQEKDEDLVSEADNKDGQTQERIIVDESSDTQPEGKEDAVCFKEHYAVIQEQIIALDEENSTLMDELVRKNITLEDVKKALSDAQEEQEALEKQLNAFVLEKEALVKKLEDYKDKEEALNHTEAILYEARLEGENIVREARVRAEQELFLFRARHRDEERAHEERVASLREEKKQLEQECLSYRTYISQGQTLMQEMKAYVEVFEIDDSERETRKDAPSDKDHVDVCDSSLGQYTNKADESDESAEAITEGE
;
A
#
# COMPACT_ATOMS: atom_id res chain seq x y z
N MET A 1 -0.71 25.43 -16.24
CA MET A 1 -0.41 24.07 -15.74
C MET A 1 -0.59 24.10 -14.23
N GLU A 2 -1.76 23.70 -13.75
CA GLU A 2 -2.04 23.66 -12.31
C GLU A 2 -1.31 22.47 -11.68
N THR A 3 -0.59 22.77 -10.60
CA THR A 3 0.18 21.84 -9.77
C THR A 3 -0.71 20.73 -9.20
N ARG A 4 -0.73 19.58 -9.87
CA ARG A 4 -1.60 18.43 -9.55
C ARG A 4 -0.95 17.36 -8.66
N GLU A 5 0.05 17.74 -7.87
CA GLU A 5 0.69 16.80 -6.93
C GLU A 5 0.59 17.34 -5.52
N THR A 6 -0.63 17.38 -4.99
CA THR A 6 -0.79 17.33 -3.53
C THR A 6 -1.18 15.90 -3.22
N SER A 7 -0.33 15.21 -2.45
CA SER A 7 -0.58 13.81 -2.07
C SER A 7 -1.97 13.66 -1.43
N VAL A 8 -2.60 12.50 -1.59
CA VAL A 8 -3.91 12.18 -0.99
C VAL A 8 -3.93 12.51 0.51
N LYS A 9 -2.80 12.31 1.20
CA LYS A 9 -2.58 12.72 2.59
C LYS A 9 -2.75 14.23 2.80
N TYR A 10 -2.15 15.06 1.96
CA TYR A 10 -2.29 16.52 2.07
C TYR A 10 -3.72 17.00 1.79
N GLN A 11 -4.43 16.34 0.88
CA GLN A 11 -5.84 16.66 0.61
C GLN A 11 -6.74 16.24 1.78
N PHE A 12 -6.50 15.05 2.34
CA PHE A 12 -7.18 14.58 3.55
C PHE A 12 -6.96 15.52 4.73
N ASP A 13 -5.70 15.87 5.02
CA ASP A 13 -5.34 16.76 6.11
C ASP A 13 -5.99 18.14 5.92
N LYS A 14 -5.98 18.68 4.69
CA LYS A 14 -6.62 19.96 4.38
C LYS A 14 -8.14 19.92 4.66
N GLU A 15 -8.83 18.86 4.26
CA GLU A 15 -10.27 18.74 4.43
C GLU A 15 -10.65 18.46 5.89
N MET A 16 -9.92 17.57 6.57
CA MET A 16 -10.16 17.25 7.97
C MET A 16 -9.83 18.43 8.88
N VAL A 17 -8.75 19.17 8.62
CA VAL A 17 -8.40 20.38 9.39
C VAL A 17 -9.46 21.47 9.22
N GLN A 18 -10.04 21.64 8.04
CA GLN A 18 -11.15 22.58 7.85
C GLN A 18 -12.38 22.16 8.65
N PHE A 19 -12.71 20.88 8.66
CA PHE A 19 -13.84 20.35 9.42
C PHE A 19 -13.62 20.48 10.94
N VAL A 20 -12.41 20.18 11.43
CA VAL A 20 -12.02 20.35 12.84
C VAL A 20 -12.06 21.83 13.26
N LYS A 21 -11.74 22.77 12.36
CA LYS A 21 -11.87 24.20 12.65
C LYS A 21 -13.33 24.68 12.72
N GLN A 22 -14.25 23.99 12.06
CA GLN A 22 -15.69 24.28 12.07
C GLN A 22 -16.45 23.49 13.16
N LEU A 23 -15.74 22.60 13.85
CA LEU A 23 -16.29 21.77 14.91
C LEU A 23 -16.46 22.59 16.19
N GLU A 24 -17.64 23.18 16.35
CA GLU A 24 -18.06 23.78 17.62
C GLU A 24 -18.55 22.67 18.57
N ILE A 25 -17.81 22.45 19.66
CA ILE A 25 -18.17 21.54 20.74
C ILE A 25 -18.89 22.35 21.83
N LYS A 26 -20.09 21.89 22.23
CA LYS A 26 -20.87 22.54 23.28
C LYS A 26 -20.24 22.37 24.66
N THR A 27 -20.22 23.47 25.42
CA THR A 27 -19.83 23.49 26.82
C THR A 27 -21.06 23.40 27.73
N ALA A 28 -21.00 22.51 28.72
CA ALA A 28 -21.90 22.39 29.85
C ALA A 28 -21.33 23.14 31.07
N MET A 29 -22.15 23.37 32.11
CA MET A 29 -21.74 24.15 33.31
C MET A 29 -20.47 23.65 34.02
N PHE A 30 -20.05 22.40 33.79
CA PHE A 30 -18.85 21.80 34.39
C PHE A 30 -17.91 21.08 33.39
N GLY A 31 -17.96 21.39 32.10
CA GLY A 31 -17.08 20.76 31.09
C GLY A 31 -17.71 20.68 29.70
N TYR A 32 -17.22 19.80 28.83
CA TYR A 32 -17.87 19.54 27.54
C TYR A 32 -19.03 18.54 27.70
N ASP A 33 -20.10 18.73 26.94
CA ASP A 33 -21.17 17.72 26.87
C ASP A 33 -20.65 16.45 26.20
N LYS A 34 -20.57 15.36 26.97
CA LYS A 34 -20.08 14.06 26.49
C LYS A 34 -20.86 13.57 25.27
N THR A 35 -22.17 13.81 25.22
CA THR A 35 -23.01 13.36 24.09
C THR A 35 -22.76 14.17 22.84
N ASP A 36 -22.52 15.47 22.98
CA ASP A 36 -22.14 16.34 21.86
C ASP A 36 -20.74 16.00 21.33
N VAL A 37 -19.74 15.85 22.22
CA VAL A 37 -18.38 15.44 21.84
C VAL A 37 -18.40 14.11 21.07
N TYR A 38 -19.11 13.10 21.59
CA TYR A 38 -19.21 11.80 20.94
C TYR A 38 -19.88 11.89 19.56
N LYS A 39 -20.96 12.67 19.44
CA LYS A 39 -21.66 12.89 18.17
C LYS A 39 -20.76 13.58 17.15
N LYS A 40 -20.02 14.61 17.57
CA LYS A 40 -19.07 15.36 16.75
C LYS A 40 -17.88 14.52 16.28
N PHE A 41 -17.35 13.64 17.13
CA PHE A 41 -16.34 12.66 16.73
C PHE A 41 -16.88 11.63 15.75
N LYS A 42 -18.12 11.17 15.95
CA LYS A 42 -18.78 10.26 15.00
C LYS A 42 -18.96 10.92 13.62
N ASP A 43 -19.38 12.18 13.60
CA ASP A 43 -19.51 12.96 12.35
C ASP A 43 -18.15 13.14 11.65
N LEU A 44 -17.08 13.39 12.40
CA LEU A 44 -15.70 13.46 11.87
C LEU A 44 -15.27 12.13 11.24
N LEU A 45 -15.52 11.00 11.92
CA LEU A 45 -15.18 9.67 11.40
C LEU A 45 -15.96 9.32 10.13
N VAL A 46 -17.25 9.66 10.08
CA VAL A 46 -18.07 9.47 8.88
C VAL A 46 -17.53 10.33 7.73
N ARG A 47 -17.16 11.59 8.00
CA ARG A 47 -16.57 12.49 7.01
C ARG A 47 -15.24 11.98 6.47
N ALA A 48 -14.34 11.53 7.34
CA ALA A 48 -13.07 10.94 6.98
C ALA A 48 -13.26 9.70 6.09
N ARG A 49 -14.22 8.84 6.44
CA ARG A 49 -14.57 7.66 5.64
C ARG A 49 -15.05 8.04 4.24
N THR A 50 -15.99 8.99 4.15
CA THR A 50 -16.50 9.45 2.85
C THR A 50 -15.41 10.06 1.98
N PHE A 51 -14.45 10.76 2.57
CA PHE A 51 -13.31 11.27 1.82
C PHE A 51 -12.44 10.14 1.27
N CYS A 52 -12.10 9.15 2.10
CA CYS A 52 -11.31 7.99 1.66
C CYS A 52 -12.02 7.22 0.55
N ASP A 53 -13.32 7.00 0.66
CA ASP A 53 -14.11 6.32 -0.36
C ASP A 53 -14.11 7.10 -1.68
N ASN A 54 -14.32 8.42 -1.63
CA ASN A 54 -14.26 9.29 -2.81
C ASN A 54 -12.85 9.34 -3.45
N ALA A 55 -11.79 9.37 -2.63
CA ALA A 55 -10.42 9.35 -3.12
C ALA A 55 -10.11 8.05 -3.86
N VAL A 56 -10.52 6.91 -3.30
CA VAL A 56 -10.38 5.59 -3.94
C VAL A 56 -11.19 5.52 -5.23
N GLU A 57 -12.40 6.04 -5.24
CA GLU A 57 -13.26 6.06 -6.44
C GLU A 57 -12.66 6.93 -7.55
N ASN A 58 -12.14 8.11 -7.22
CA ASN A 58 -11.42 8.96 -8.16
C ASN A 58 -10.20 8.26 -8.76
N GLU A 59 -9.35 7.63 -7.93
CA GLU A 59 -8.18 6.88 -8.43
C GLU A 59 -8.61 5.71 -9.32
N ARG A 60 -9.69 5.00 -8.98
CA ARG A 60 -10.25 3.94 -9.84
C ARG A 60 -10.70 4.48 -11.20
N THR A 61 -11.31 5.65 -11.24
CA THR A 61 -11.70 6.26 -12.52
C THR A 61 -10.50 6.68 -13.37
N ILE A 62 -9.42 7.15 -12.74
CA ILE A 62 -8.17 7.50 -13.43
C ILE A 62 -7.51 6.23 -14.00
N ILE A 63 -7.42 5.16 -13.19
CA ILE A 63 -6.89 3.87 -13.64
C ILE A 63 -7.71 3.34 -14.82
N ALA A 64 -9.04 3.36 -14.74
CA ALA A 64 -9.90 2.91 -15.83
C ALA A 64 -9.71 3.74 -17.13
N ALA A 65 -9.46 5.04 -17.00
CA ALA A 65 -9.14 5.90 -18.15
C ALA A 65 -7.78 5.54 -18.78
N LEU A 66 -6.75 5.33 -17.95
CA LEU A 66 -5.41 4.92 -18.41
C LEU A 66 -5.42 3.52 -19.03
N GLU A 67 -6.18 2.58 -18.47
CA GLU A 67 -6.37 1.24 -19.05
C GLU A 67 -7.03 1.32 -20.44
N LYS A 68 -7.96 2.25 -20.62
CA LYS A 68 -8.58 2.50 -21.92
C LYS A 68 -7.59 3.07 -22.93
N GLU A 69 -6.79 4.07 -22.52
CA GLU A 69 -5.73 4.65 -23.37
C GLU A 69 -4.67 3.60 -23.75
N LEU A 70 -4.25 2.75 -22.82
CA LEU A 70 -3.33 1.65 -23.10
C LEU A 70 -3.91 0.63 -24.07
N LYS A 71 -5.21 0.35 -23.98
CA LYS A 71 -5.89 -0.54 -24.92
C LYS A 71 -5.94 0.06 -26.32
N GLU A 72 -6.29 1.34 -26.44
CA GLU A 72 -6.28 2.06 -27.72
C GLU A 72 -4.87 2.09 -28.33
N LEU A 73 -3.84 2.32 -27.53
CA LEU A 73 -2.44 2.29 -27.96
C LEU A 73 -2.00 0.90 -28.43
N LYS A 74 -2.42 -0.15 -27.71
CA LYS A 74 -2.13 -1.55 -28.06
C LYS A 74 -2.80 -1.95 -29.38
N ASP A 75 -4.04 -1.53 -29.59
CA ASP A 75 -4.77 -1.77 -30.83
C ASP A 75 -4.12 -1.02 -32.01
N ALA A 76 -3.66 0.22 -31.79
CA ALA A 76 -2.92 0.99 -32.78
C ALA A 76 -1.56 0.36 -33.14
N MET A 77 -0.82 -0.15 -32.15
CA MET A 77 0.42 -0.89 -32.38
C MET A 77 0.17 -2.19 -33.16
N SER A 78 -0.89 -2.93 -32.83
CA SER A 78 -1.24 -4.16 -33.55
C SER A 78 -1.60 -3.88 -35.02
N LEU A 79 -2.28 -2.77 -35.30
CA LEU A 79 -2.55 -2.32 -36.68
C LEU A 79 -1.25 -1.99 -37.42
N MET A 80 -0.33 -1.27 -36.76
CA MET A 80 0.96 -0.93 -37.34
C MET A 80 1.82 -2.17 -37.62
N GLU A 81 1.85 -3.16 -36.72
CA GLU A 81 2.51 -4.45 -36.96
C GLU A 81 1.89 -5.21 -38.14
N GLN A 82 0.56 -5.16 -38.29
CA GLN A 82 -0.13 -5.73 -39.46
C GLN A 82 0.23 -5.02 -40.77
N GLU A 83 0.36 -3.70 -40.76
CA GLU A 83 0.79 -2.92 -41.92
C GLU A 83 2.25 -3.21 -42.29
N ILE A 84 3.15 -3.30 -41.29
CA ILE A 84 4.54 -3.69 -41.49
C ILE A 84 4.62 -5.11 -42.08
N ALA A 85 3.82 -6.05 -41.57
CA ALA A 85 3.74 -7.41 -42.11
C ALA A 85 3.21 -7.45 -43.55
N ARG A 86 2.23 -6.62 -43.91
CA ARG A 86 1.75 -6.51 -45.30
C ARG A 86 2.79 -5.87 -46.23
N ALA A 87 3.45 -4.81 -45.80
CA ALA A 87 4.48 -4.11 -46.57
C ALA A 87 5.74 -4.96 -46.80
N SER A 88 6.05 -5.87 -45.87
CA SER A 88 7.13 -6.85 -46.02
C SER A 88 6.72 -8.03 -46.92
N SER A 89 5.45 -8.43 -46.94
CA SER A 89 4.96 -9.48 -47.87
C SER A 89 4.80 -9.02 -49.32
N SER A 90 4.75 -7.71 -49.59
CA SER A 90 4.51 -7.18 -50.94
C SER A 90 5.79 -6.84 -51.72
N LYS A 91 6.98 -7.17 -51.20
CA LYS A 91 8.26 -6.79 -51.82
C LYS A 91 8.94 -7.86 -52.69
N ASP A 92 8.33 -9.04 -52.81
CA ASP A 92 8.81 -10.12 -53.71
C ASP A 92 7.97 -10.26 -55.00
N GLY A 93 7.19 -9.25 -55.36
CA GLY A 93 6.33 -9.27 -56.55
C GLY A 93 6.37 -7.98 -57.35
N ASP A 94 7.03 -8.05 -58.50
CA ASP A 94 6.95 -7.19 -59.67
C ASP A 94 7.72 -5.87 -59.73
N ALA A 95 8.64 -5.88 -60.70
CA ALA A 95 9.27 -4.74 -61.31
C ALA A 95 8.29 -3.94 -62.18
N ALA A 96 8.64 -2.66 -62.36
CA ALA A 96 8.17 -1.71 -63.36
C ALA A 96 6.82 -1.00 -63.10
N LYS A 97 6.89 0.27 -62.68
CA LYS A 97 6.73 1.40 -63.61
C LYS A 97 6.99 2.77 -62.96
N GLU A 98 7.49 3.64 -63.81
CA GLU A 98 7.90 5.04 -63.63
C GLU A 98 6.78 6.02 -63.28
N GLY A 99 7.17 7.23 -62.82
CA GLY A 99 6.38 8.46 -62.84
C GLY A 99 6.43 9.22 -61.50
N GLU A 100 7.43 10.08 -61.28
CA GLU A 100 7.34 11.57 -61.36
C GLU A 100 6.35 12.21 -60.37
N ALA A 101 6.91 12.83 -59.31
CA ALA A 101 6.86 14.27 -58.98
C ALA A 101 5.80 14.57 -57.89
N ASP A 102 5.93 15.47 -56.92
CA ASP A 102 6.82 16.62 -56.72
C ASP A 102 6.77 17.03 -55.23
N THR A 103 7.93 17.35 -54.65
CA THR A 103 8.32 18.46 -53.74
C THR A 103 7.27 19.16 -52.82
N VAL A 104 7.52 19.59 -51.57
CA VAL A 104 8.41 20.69 -51.06
C VAL A 104 8.22 20.71 -49.52
N SER A 105 9.25 20.49 -48.69
CA SER A 105 10.08 21.48 -47.94
C SER A 105 9.50 22.09 -46.65
N ALA A 106 10.28 21.95 -45.55
CA ALA A 106 10.76 23.02 -44.64
C ALA A 106 11.31 22.34 -43.35
N SER A 107 12.63 22.15 -43.22
CA SER A 107 13.65 23.08 -42.69
C SER A 107 13.79 23.00 -41.16
N GLU A 108 14.92 22.49 -40.65
CA GLU A 108 16.00 23.25 -39.96
C GLU A 108 15.69 23.44 -38.45
N ASP A 109 16.57 23.29 -37.46
CA ASP A 109 18.04 23.32 -37.44
C ASP A 109 18.59 22.94 -36.04
N ALA A 110 19.93 22.92 -35.93
CA ALA A 110 20.82 22.89 -34.75
C ALA A 110 21.38 21.51 -34.34
N GLU A 111 22.53 21.09 -34.88
CA GLU A 111 23.92 21.39 -34.43
C GLU A 111 24.26 20.79 -33.04
N LYS A 112 25.45 20.25 -32.69
CA LYS A 112 26.76 19.91 -33.29
C LYS A 112 27.67 19.59 -32.07
N PHE A 113 28.73 18.80 -32.25
CA PHE A 113 30.02 18.68 -31.51
C PHE A 113 30.43 17.21 -31.34
N LEU A 114 31.27 16.64 -32.21
CA LEU A 114 32.74 16.73 -32.31
C LEU A 114 33.51 15.84 -31.32
N SER A 115 34.18 14.81 -31.86
CA SER A 115 35.64 14.58 -31.80
C SER A 115 35.95 13.18 -32.36
N LYS A 116 37.13 12.81 -32.87
CA LYS A 116 38.30 13.43 -33.52
C LYS A 116 39.23 12.21 -33.80
N ALA A 117 39.77 12.07 -35.01
CA ALA A 117 40.74 11.02 -35.39
C ALA A 117 42.11 11.21 -34.66
N PRO A 118 43.06 10.25 -34.68
CA PRO A 118 43.88 10.03 -35.89
C PRO A 118 44.39 8.59 -36.16
N GLN A 119 45.02 8.50 -37.33
CA GLN A 119 45.78 7.44 -38.04
C GLN A 119 46.77 6.57 -37.22
N GLU A 120 47.07 5.37 -37.73
CA GLU A 120 48.41 4.84 -38.11
C GLU A 120 48.23 3.43 -38.77
N LYS A 121 48.67 3.21 -40.02
CA LYS A 121 49.96 2.57 -40.47
C LYS A 121 50.06 1.07 -40.13
N ASP A 122 50.59 0.15 -40.93
CA ASP A 122 51.23 0.08 -42.25
C ASP A 122 51.38 -1.43 -42.61
N GLU A 123 51.41 -1.74 -43.91
CA GLU A 123 52.27 -2.75 -44.62
C GLU A 123 52.07 -4.28 -44.35
N ASP A 124 52.12 -5.21 -45.33
CA ASP A 124 52.97 -5.40 -46.52
C ASP A 124 52.19 -6.09 -47.68
N LEU A 125 52.25 -5.67 -48.95
CA LEU A 125 53.23 -6.00 -50.02
C LEU A 125 53.25 -7.51 -50.41
N VAL A 126 53.23 -7.99 -51.66
CA VAL A 126 54.00 -7.61 -52.88
C VAL A 126 53.27 -8.12 -54.14
N SER A 127 53.48 -7.37 -55.22
CA SER A 127 52.99 -7.42 -56.61
C SER A 127 53.82 -8.28 -57.59
N GLU A 128 53.43 -8.21 -58.88
CA GLU A 128 54.16 -8.55 -60.14
C GLU A 128 53.97 -9.98 -60.68
N ALA A 129 53.87 -10.26 -61.99
CA ALA A 129 54.17 -9.52 -63.23
C ALA A 129 53.24 -10.02 -64.37
N ASP A 130 52.70 -9.15 -65.23
CA ASP A 130 53.20 -8.84 -66.57
C ASP A 130 54.01 -9.94 -67.31
N ASN A 131 53.46 -10.40 -68.45
CA ASN A 131 54.24 -10.63 -69.65
C ASN A 131 53.35 -10.59 -70.91
N LYS A 132 53.49 -9.51 -71.67
CA LYS A 132 53.27 -9.45 -73.12
C LYS A 132 54.63 -9.68 -73.79
N ASP A 133 54.66 -10.52 -74.83
CA ASP A 133 55.48 -10.45 -76.03
C ASP A 133 55.15 -11.74 -76.84
N GLY A 134 54.84 -11.74 -78.14
CA GLY A 134 55.27 -10.85 -79.21
C GLY A 134 56.43 -11.51 -79.96
N GLN A 135 56.17 -12.09 -81.14
CA GLN A 135 57.05 -12.23 -82.34
C GLN A 135 56.57 -13.42 -83.23
N THR A 136 55.92 -13.17 -84.36
CA THR A 136 56.41 -12.89 -85.75
C THR A 136 56.87 -14.11 -86.57
N GLN A 137 56.19 -14.25 -87.73
CA GLN A 137 56.68 -14.61 -89.09
C GLN A 137 57.45 -15.94 -89.23
N GLU A 138 57.15 -16.81 -90.20
CA GLU A 138 57.31 -16.57 -91.63
C GLU A 138 56.39 -17.43 -92.51
N ARG A 139 55.99 -16.84 -93.64
CA ARG A 139 55.54 -17.51 -94.85
C ARG A 139 56.72 -18.24 -95.49
N ILE A 140 56.53 -19.47 -95.96
CA ILE A 140 57.21 -19.96 -97.17
C ILE A 140 56.18 -20.70 -98.03
N ILE A 141 55.82 -20.05 -99.15
CA ILE A 141 55.35 -20.70 -100.37
C ILE A 141 56.63 -21.13 -101.11
N VAL A 142 56.83 -22.42 -101.35
CA VAL A 142 57.69 -22.90 -102.45
C VAL A 142 56.91 -24.00 -103.16
N ASP A 143 56.39 -23.61 -104.29
CA ASP A 143 56.11 -24.44 -105.44
C ASP A 143 57.46 -24.58 -106.16
N GLU A 144 58.05 -25.78 -106.23
CA GLU A 144 58.97 -26.15 -107.31
C GLU A 144 59.23 -27.66 -107.35
N SER A 145 58.90 -28.20 -108.52
CA SER A 145 59.24 -29.49 -109.10
C SER A 145 60.66 -29.99 -108.83
N SER A 146 60.80 -31.29 -108.59
CA SER A 146 61.67 -32.13 -109.42
C SER A 146 61.42 -33.61 -109.17
N ASP A 147 61.19 -34.31 -110.28
CA ASP A 147 61.36 -35.75 -110.44
C ASP A 147 62.64 -36.24 -109.74
N THR A 148 62.52 -37.29 -108.91
CA THR A 148 63.36 -38.49 -109.04
C THR A 148 62.74 -39.68 -108.31
N GLN A 149 62.87 -40.82 -108.98
CA GLN A 149 62.31 -42.15 -108.72
C GLN A 149 63.02 -42.90 -107.57
N PRO A 150 62.55 -44.10 -107.16
CA PRO A 150 62.29 -44.40 -105.76
C PRO A 150 63.26 -45.41 -105.14
N GLU A 151 63.76 -45.11 -103.94
CA GLU A 151 64.17 -46.14 -102.95
C GLU A 151 63.06 -46.29 -101.88
N GLY A 152 61.81 -46.34 -102.36
CA GLY A 152 60.58 -46.18 -101.59
C GLY A 152 60.03 -47.43 -100.91
N LYS A 153 60.85 -48.14 -100.13
CA LYS A 153 60.32 -49.22 -99.27
C LYS A 153 60.80 -49.18 -97.82
N GLU A 154 62.04 -48.82 -97.55
CA GLU A 154 62.54 -48.82 -96.16
C GLU A 154 62.16 -47.54 -95.40
N ASP A 155 62.27 -46.36 -96.02
CA ASP A 155 61.85 -45.09 -95.40
C ASP A 155 60.33 -44.99 -95.21
N ALA A 156 59.55 -45.55 -96.13
CA ALA A 156 58.10 -45.64 -96.00
C ALA A 156 57.66 -46.62 -94.89
N VAL A 157 58.50 -47.60 -94.55
CA VAL A 157 58.29 -48.53 -93.42
C VAL A 157 58.68 -47.84 -92.12
N CYS A 158 59.84 -47.17 -92.06
CA CYS A 158 60.28 -46.38 -90.91
C CYS A 158 59.26 -45.28 -90.55
N PHE A 159 58.71 -44.57 -91.55
CA PHE A 159 57.68 -43.55 -91.31
C PHE A 159 56.36 -44.14 -90.80
N LYS A 160 55.98 -45.33 -91.27
CA LYS A 160 54.78 -46.04 -90.76
C LYS A 160 54.95 -46.52 -89.34
N GLU A 161 56.12 -47.03 -88.98
CA GLU A 161 56.45 -47.42 -87.61
C GLU A 161 56.46 -46.21 -86.68
N HIS A 162 57.10 -45.11 -87.08
CA HIS A 162 57.12 -43.87 -86.32
C HIS A 162 55.71 -43.27 -86.17
N TYR A 163 54.89 -43.35 -87.21
CA TYR A 163 53.49 -42.93 -87.17
C TYR A 163 52.64 -43.83 -86.25
N ALA A 164 52.86 -45.15 -86.25
CA ALA A 164 52.19 -46.08 -85.34
C ALA A 164 52.54 -45.80 -83.87
N VAL A 165 53.82 -45.54 -83.57
CA VAL A 165 54.26 -45.15 -82.21
C VAL A 165 53.61 -43.84 -81.76
N ILE A 166 53.51 -42.85 -82.64
CA ILE A 166 52.82 -41.59 -82.34
C ILE A 166 51.33 -41.82 -82.12
N GLN A 167 50.68 -42.68 -82.93
CA GLN A 167 49.26 -43.02 -82.74
C GLN A 167 49.03 -43.75 -81.42
N GLU A 168 49.88 -44.70 -81.04
CA GLU A 168 49.81 -45.37 -79.74
C GLU A 168 49.98 -44.39 -78.58
N GLN A 169 50.89 -43.41 -78.70
CA GLN A 169 51.02 -42.34 -77.71
C GLN A 169 49.79 -41.44 -77.62
N ILE A 170 49.17 -41.09 -78.75
CA ILE A 170 47.92 -40.30 -78.76
C ILE A 170 46.80 -41.07 -78.05
N ILE A 171 46.65 -42.37 -78.35
CA ILE A 171 45.63 -43.21 -77.69
C ILE A 171 45.91 -43.30 -76.19
N ALA A 172 47.15 -43.53 -75.77
CA ALA A 172 47.51 -43.60 -74.36
C ALA A 172 47.25 -42.27 -73.62
N LEU A 173 47.55 -41.13 -74.26
CA LEU A 173 47.25 -39.81 -73.71
C LEU A 173 45.75 -39.52 -73.66
N ASP A 174 44.96 -39.98 -74.63
CA ASP A 174 43.50 -39.86 -74.62
C ASP A 174 42.88 -40.71 -73.50
N GLU A 175 43.39 -41.93 -73.28
CA GLU A 175 42.99 -42.79 -72.17
C GLU A 175 43.35 -42.15 -70.82
N GLU A 176 44.57 -41.62 -70.66
CA GLU A 176 44.99 -40.92 -69.45
C GLU A 176 44.13 -39.68 -69.18
N ASN A 177 43.88 -38.85 -70.20
CA ASN A 177 42.99 -37.69 -70.08
C ASN A 177 41.56 -38.11 -69.71
N SER A 178 41.04 -39.22 -70.27
CA SER A 178 39.74 -39.76 -69.89
C SER A 178 39.71 -40.16 -68.42
N THR A 179 40.75 -40.85 -67.92
CA THR A 179 40.82 -41.24 -66.50
C THR A 179 40.93 -40.03 -65.57
N LEU A 180 41.70 -39.01 -65.95
CA LEU A 180 41.83 -37.77 -65.20
C LEU A 180 40.50 -37.00 -65.15
N MET A 181 39.75 -36.98 -66.26
CA MET A 181 38.42 -36.37 -66.29
C MET A 181 37.44 -37.12 -65.38
N ASP A 182 37.45 -38.45 -65.36
CA ASP A 182 36.62 -39.25 -64.46
C ASP A 182 36.97 -39.03 -62.99
N GLU A 183 38.26 -38.89 -62.66
CA GLU A 183 38.70 -38.52 -61.32
C GLU A 183 38.29 -37.11 -60.92
N LEU A 184 38.37 -36.16 -61.86
CA LEU A 184 37.94 -34.77 -61.64
C LEU A 184 36.43 -34.71 -61.37
N VAL A 185 35.62 -35.45 -62.14
CA VAL A 185 34.17 -35.57 -61.92
C VAL A 185 33.88 -36.19 -60.55
N ARG A 186 34.55 -37.29 -60.19
CA ARG A 186 34.39 -37.93 -58.87
C ARG A 186 34.73 -36.98 -57.72
N LYS A 187 35.84 -36.24 -57.82
CA LYS A 187 36.22 -35.23 -56.82
C LYS A 187 35.19 -34.12 -56.73
N ASN A 188 34.64 -33.69 -57.87
CA ASN A 188 33.63 -32.61 -57.88
C ASN A 188 32.34 -33.04 -57.17
N ILE A 189 31.87 -34.28 -57.39
CA ILE A 189 30.73 -34.86 -56.66
C ILE A 189 31.01 -34.86 -55.15
N THR A 190 32.18 -35.34 -54.73
CA THR A 190 32.52 -35.36 -53.29
C THR A 190 32.63 -33.95 -52.69
N LEU A 191 33.06 -32.97 -53.48
CA LEU A 191 33.10 -31.57 -53.06
C LEU A 191 31.70 -30.99 -52.89
N GLU A 192 30.76 -31.32 -53.76
CA GLU A 192 29.36 -30.93 -53.62
C GLU A 192 28.71 -31.57 -52.38
N ASP A 193 28.99 -32.85 -52.12
CA ASP A 193 28.51 -33.53 -50.90
C ASP A 193 29.04 -32.86 -49.62
N VAL A 194 30.33 -32.50 -49.61
CA VAL A 194 30.93 -31.77 -48.48
C VAL A 194 30.36 -30.37 -48.32
N LYS A 195 30.12 -29.64 -49.43
CA LYS A 195 29.47 -28.33 -49.39
C LYS A 195 28.05 -28.42 -48.83
N LYS A 196 27.30 -29.46 -49.22
CA LYS A 196 25.96 -29.69 -48.69
C LYS A 196 25.99 -29.99 -47.20
N ALA A 197 26.87 -30.90 -46.75
CA ALA A 197 27.02 -31.19 -45.32
C ALA A 197 27.46 -29.96 -44.51
N LEU A 198 28.28 -29.07 -45.09
CA LEU A 198 28.65 -27.80 -44.47
C LEU A 198 27.45 -26.85 -44.34
N SER A 199 26.60 -26.78 -45.37
CA SER A 199 25.36 -26.00 -45.34
C SER A 199 24.41 -26.52 -44.27
N ASP A 200 24.18 -27.84 -44.22
CA ASP A 200 23.30 -28.47 -43.22
C ASP A 200 23.82 -28.19 -41.79
N ALA A 201 25.14 -28.28 -41.57
CA ALA A 201 25.75 -27.98 -40.26
C ALA A 201 25.64 -26.49 -39.87
N GLN A 202 25.70 -25.56 -40.83
CA GLN A 202 25.49 -24.13 -40.59
C GLN A 202 24.04 -23.85 -40.16
N GLU A 203 23.05 -24.47 -40.82
CA GLU A 203 21.65 -24.35 -40.44
C GLU A 203 21.37 -24.90 -39.04
N GLU A 204 21.98 -26.05 -38.68
CA GLU A 204 21.91 -26.61 -37.33
C GLU A 204 22.53 -25.67 -36.29
N GLN A 205 23.68 -25.06 -36.60
CA GLN A 205 24.32 -24.08 -35.72
C GLN A 205 23.41 -22.87 -35.49
N GLU A 206 22.82 -22.30 -36.55
CA GLU A 206 21.87 -21.18 -36.42
C GLU A 206 20.63 -21.56 -35.61
N ALA A 207 20.12 -22.78 -35.76
CA ALA A 207 19.00 -23.28 -34.98
C ALA A 207 19.35 -23.40 -33.48
N LEU A 208 20.54 -23.92 -33.17
CA LEU A 208 21.04 -24.02 -31.79
C LEU A 208 21.31 -22.65 -31.18
N GLU A 209 21.85 -21.69 -31.94
CA GLU A 209 22.04 -20.32 -31.48
C GLU A 209 20.70 -19.63 -31.15
N LYS A 210 19.67 -19.84 -31.98
CA LYS A 210 18.31 -19.35 -31.71
C LYS A 210 17.75 -19.95 -30.42
N GLN A 211 17.92 -21.26 -30.19
CA GLN A 211 17.50 -21.91 -28.94
C GLN A 211 18.27 -21.39 -27.73
N LEU A 212 19.59 -21.23 -27.84
CA LEU A 212 20.43 -20.69 -26.77
C LEU A 212 19.97 -19.28 -26.39
N ASN A 213 19.71 -18.41 -27.37
CA ASN A 213 19.19 -17.07 -27.13
C ASN A 213 17.81 -17.09 -26.44
N ALA A 214 16.92 -18.00 -26.83
CA ALA A 214 15.63 -18.17 -26.16
C ALA A 214 15.80 -18.58 -24.68
N PHE A 215 16.70 -19.52 -24.39
CA PHE A 215 17.01 -19.91 -23.00
C PHE A 215 17.66 -18.80 -22.18
N VAL A 216 18.52 -17.97 -22.81
CA VAL A 216 19.12 -16.81 -22.13
C VAL A 216 18.05 -15.80 -21.74
N LEU A 217 17.12 -15.48 -22.64
CA LEU A 217 16.00 -14.59 -22.35
C LEU A 217 15.08 -15.15 -21.25
N GLU A 218 14.80 -16.45 -21.26
CA GLU A 218 14.01 -17.09 -20.20
C GLU A 218 14.73 -17.03 -18.85
N LYS A 219 16.04 -17.28 -18.84
CA LYS A 219 16.87 -17.17 -17.63
C LYS A 219 16.84 -15.74 -17.07
N GLU A 220 17.00 -14.73 -17.92
CA GLU A 220 16.91 -13.32 -17.51
C GLU A 220 15.53 -12.99 -16.93
N ALA A 221 14.45 -13.46 -17.56
CA ALA A 221 13.10 -13.29 -17.05
C ALA A 221 12.88 -13.99 -15.70
N LEU A 222 13.46 -15.17 -15.50
CA LEU A 222 13.40 -15.89 -14.22
C LEU A 222 14.23 -15.19 -13.14
N VAL A 223 15.41 -14.66 -13.47
CA VAL A 223 16.23 -13.87 -12.54
C VAL A 223 15.46 -12.63 -12.08
N LYS A 224 14.82 -11.92 -13.01
CA LYS A 224 13.99 -10.75 -12.68
C LYS A 224 12.82 -11.12 -11.76
N LYS A 225 12.12 -12.24 -12.03
CA LYS A 225 11.07 -12.74 -11.11
C LYS A 225 11.63 -13.06 -9.72
N LEU A 226 12.83 -13.62 -9.65
CA LEU A 226 13.48 -13.96 -8.38
C LEU A 226 13.83 -12.69 -7.59
N GLU A 227 14.27 -11.62 -8.26
CA GLU A 227 14.43 -10.29 -7.65
C GLU A 227 13.10 -9.73 -7.14
N ASP A 228 12.03 -9.77 -7.95
CA ASP A 228 10.70 -9.33 -7.51
C ASP A 228 10.19 -10.11 -6.28
N TYR A 229 10.55 -11.40 -6.14
CA TYR A 229 10.21 -12.19 -4.96
C TYR A 229 11.03 -11.81 -3.73
N LYS A 230 12.31 -11.45 -3.90
CA LYS A 230 13.14 -10.94 -2.80
C LYS A 230 12.59 -9.62 -2.27
N ASP A 231 12.23 -8.70 -3.16
CA ASP A 231 11.65 -7.41 -2.77
C ASP A 231 10.33 -7.61 -2.00
N LYS A 232 9.50 -8.58 -2.43
CA LYS A 232 8.27 -8.95 -1.71
C LYS A 232 8.56 -9.56 -0.35
N GLU A 233 9.58 -10.40 -0.24
CA GLU A 233 10.00 -10.99 1.04
C GLU A 233 10.50 -9.92 2.00
N GLU A 234 11.30 -8.96 1.53
CA GLU A 234 11.73 -7.80 2.32
C GLU A 234 10.56 -6.94 2.78
N ALA A 235 9.59 -6.68 1.89
CA ALA A 235 8.37 -5.97 2.24
C ALA A 235 7.54 -6.72 3.29
N LEU A 236 7.40 -8.04 3.16
CA LEU A 236 6.70 -8.87 4.15
C LEU A 236 7.40 -8.84 5.51
N ASN A 237 8.73 -9.00 5.53
CA ASN A 237 9.53 -8.90 6.75
C ASN A 237 9.39 -7.52 7.42
N HIS A 238 9.33 -6.45 6.63
CA HIS A 238 9.07 -5.10 7.14
C HIS A 238 7.67 -4.98 7.76
N THR A 239 6.63 -5.52 7.11
CA THR A 239 5.28 -5.52 7.67
C THR A 239 5.18 -6.36 8.94
N GLU A 240 5.89 -7.49 9.03
CA GLU A 240 5.96 -8.32 10.23
C GLU A 240 6.60 -7.58 11.40
N ALA A 241 7.69 -6.83 11.14
CA ALA A 241 8.33 -5.99 12.15
C ALA A 241 7.37 -4.93 12.71
N ILE A 242 6.62 -4.24 11.83
CA ILE A 242 5.61 -3.26 12.25
C ILE A 242 4.51 -3.91 13.09
N LEU A 243 4.02 -5.08 12.69
CA LEU A 243 3.00 -5.81 13.45
C LEU A 243 3.50 -6.25 14.83
N TYR A 244 4.77 -6.68 14.91
CA TYR A 244 5.40 -7.04 16.18
C TYR A 244 5.51 -5.82 17.11
N GLU A 245 5.96 -4.67 16.59
CA GLU A 245 6.02 -3.41 17.35
C GLU A 245 4.63 -2.96 17.81
N ALA A 246 3.64 -2.94 16.90
CA ALA A 246 2.27 -2.57 17.24
C ALA A 246 1.66 -3.50 18.31
N ARG A 247 2.00 -4.79 18.30
CA ARG A 247 1.59 -5.74 19.34
C ARG A 247 2.21 -5.39 20.69
N LEU A 248 3.52 -5.11 20.73
CA LEU A 248 4.20 -4.71 21.96
C LEU A 248 3.67 -3.38 22.52
N GLU A 249 3.38 -2.41 21.65
CA GLU A 249 2.75 -1.15 22.02
C GLU A 249 1.33 -1.37 22.57
N GLY A 250 0.53 -2.22 21.91
CA GLY A 250 -0.79 -2.61 22.40
C GLY A 250 -0.74 -3.23 23.80
N GLU A 251 0.20 -4.15 24.05
CA GLU A 251 0.41 -4.75 25.37
C GLU A 251 0.88 -3.71 26.41
N ASN A 252 1.72 -2.75 26.01
CA ASN A 252 2.15 -1.64 26.88
C ASN A 252 0.96 -0.75 27.28
N ILE A 253 0.09 -0.38 26.33
CA ILE A 253 -1.10 0.44 26.58
C ILE A 253 -2.03 -0.26 27.58
N VAL A 254 -2.28 -1.56 27.39
CA VAL A 254 -3.14 -2.34 28.30
C VAL A 254 -2.53 -2.40 29.70
N ARG A 255 -1.22 -2.66 29.79
CA ARG A 255 -0.51 -2.65 31.08
C ARG A 255 -0.60 -1.30 31.77
N GLU A 256 -0.37 -0.21 31.04
CA GLU A 256 -0.44 1.14 31.59
C GLU A 256 -1.87 1.50 32.03
N ALA A 257 -2.88 1.19 31.22
CA ALA A 257 -4.28 1.40 31.56
C ALA A 257 -4.68 0.65 32.83
N ARG A 258 -4.23 -0.60 32.98
CA ARG A 258 -4.45 -1.39 34.19
C ARG A 258 -3.83 -0.74 35.43
N VAL A 259 -2.58 -0.29 35.34
CA VAL A 259 -1.90 0.38 36.45
C VAL A 259 -2.62 1.67 36.83
N ARG A 260 -3.06 2.48 35.86
CA ARG A 260 -3.83 3.70 36.13
C ARG A 260 -5.17 3.39 36.81
N ALA A 261 -5.89 2.39 36.33
CA ALA A 261 -7.15 1.97 36.95
C ALA A 261 -6.96 1.49 38.39
N GLU A 262 -5.89 0.72 38.66
CA GLU A 262 -5.53 0.30 40.01
C GLU A 262 -5.20 1.51 40.90
N GLN A 263 -4.44 2.50 40.39
CA GLN A 263 -4.13 3.74 41.11
C GLN A 263 -5.39 4.56 41.44
N GLU A 264 -6.28 4.76 40.47
CA GLU A 264 -7.55 5.49 40.68
C GLU A 264 -8.43 4.79 41.72
N LEU A 265 -8.47 3.45 41.69
CA LEU A 265 -9.22 2.65 42.65
C LEU A 265 -8.61 2.74 44.07
N PHE A 266 -7.29 2.80 44.20
CA PHE A 266 -6.65 3.08 45.49
C PHE A 266 -6.98 4.49 46.01
N LEU A 267 -6.94 5.50 45.15
CA LEU A 267 -7.30 6.87 45.52
C LEU A 267 -8.78 6.98 45.92
N PHE A 268 -9.67 6.34 45.17
CA PHE A 268 -11.10 6.29 45.50
C PHE A 268 -11.34 5.66 46.87
N ARG A 269 -10.72 4.49 47.14
CA ARG A 269 -10.81 3.83 48.44
C ARG A 269 -10.24 4.67 49.59
N ALA A 270 -9.14 5.39 49.37
CA ALA A 270 -8.58 6.28 50.37
C ALA A 270 -9.53 7.44 50.69
N ARG A 271 -10.04 8.10 49.64
CA ARG A 271 -11.00 9.20 49.74
C ARG A 271 -12.28 8.77 50.45
N HIS A 272 -12.84 7.61 50.09
CA HIS A 272 -14.04 7.08 50.74
C HIS A 272 -13.85 6.91 52.24
N ARG A 273 -12.71 6.37 52.68
CA ARG A 273 -12.41 6.23 54.12
C ARG A 273 -12.27 7.57 54.83
N ASP A 274 -11.75 8.59 54.16
CA ASP A 274 -11.64 9.93 54.74
C ASP A 274 -13.02 10.59 54.83
N GLU A 275 -13.87 10.43 53.82
CA GLU A 275 -15.26 10.88 53.82
C GLU A 275 -16.07 10.17 54.92
N GLU A 276 -15.98 8.85 55.04
CA GLU A 276 -16.61 8.06 56.11
C GLU A 276 -16.18 8.55 57.49
N ARG A 277 -14.87 8.75 57.73
CA ARG A 277 -14.38 9.29 59.00
C ARG A 277 -14.94 10.68 59.29
N ALA A 278 -14.97 11.57 58.31
CA ALA A 278 -15.55 12.90 58.48
C ALA A 278 -17.06 12.85 58.77
N HIS A 279 -17.78 11.91 58.16
CA HIS A 279 -19.19 11.67 58.46
C HIS A 279 -19.39 11.13 59.87
N GLU A 280 -18.60 10.15 60.30
CA GLU A 280 -18.63 9.59 61.65
C GLU A 280 -18.36 10.66 62.71
N GLU A 281 -17.35 11.51 62.51
CA GLU A 281 -17.03 12.63 63.40
C GLU A 281 -18.20 13.63 63.51
N ARG A 282 -18.83 13.98 62.39
CA ARG A 282 -20.01 14.87 62.38
C ARG A 282 -21.20 14.23 63.10
N VAL A 283 -21.44 12.94 62.92
CA VAL A 283 -22.52 12.25 63.63
C VAL A 283 -22.21 12.18 65.13
N ALA A 284 -20.95 11.97 65.52
CA ALA A 284 -20.53 12.00 66.91
C ALA A 284 -20.76 13.38 67.54
N SER A 285 -20.38 14.47 66.87
CA SER A 285 -20.62 15.83 67.37
C SER A 285 -22.11 16.14 67.54
N LEU A 286 -22.95 15.76 66.56
CA LEU A 286 -24.40 15.93 66.67
C LEU A 286 -25.01 15.10 67.81
N ARG A 287 -24.47 13.89 68.08
CA ARG A 287 -24.90 13.07 69.22
C ARG A 287 -24.50 13.72 70.56
N GLU A 288 -23.36 14.38 70.63
CA GLU A 288 -22.93 15.13 71.82
C GLU A 288 -23.80 16.36 72.03
N GLU A 289 -24.05 17.16 70.99
CA GLU A 289 -24.98 18.31 71.04
C GLU A 289 -26.38 17.87 71.46
N LYS A 290 -26.89 16.76 70.92
CA LYS A 290 -28.17 16.18 71.33
C LYS A 290 -28.19 15.85 72.83
N LYS A 291 -27.12 15.22 73.36
CA LYS A 291 -27.02 14.92 74.81
C LYS A 291 -26.99 16.18 75.66
N GLN A 292 -26.28 17.22 75.21
CA GLN A 292 -26.25 18.52 75.90
C GLN A 292 -27.65 19.14 75.93
N LEU A 293 -28.34 19.16 74.79
CA LEU A 293 -29.70 19.69 74.70
C LEU A 293 -30.69 18.88 75.55
N GLU A 294 -30.57 17.55 75.60
CA GLU A 294 -31.38 16.70 76.48
C GLU A 294 -31.14 17.03 77.97
N GLN A 295 -29.89 17.29 78.37
CA GLN A 295 -29.56 17.71 79.73
C GLN A 295 -30.14 19.09 80.06
N GLU A 296 -30.07 20.05 79.13
CA GLU A 296 -30.70 21.37 79.27
C GLU A 296 -32.23 21.24 79.35
N CYS A 297 -32.87 20.42 78.52
CA CYS A 297 -34.30 20.15 78.64
C CYS A 297 -34.69 19.57 80.01
N LEU A 298 -33.86 18.70 80.59
CA LEU A 298 -34.08 18.17 81.94
C LEU A 298 -33.94 19.26 83.02
N SER A 299 -32.98 20.19 82.89
CA SER A 299 -32.85 21.30 83.82
C SER A 299 -34.04 22.25 83.74
N TYR A 300 -34.52 22.59 82.53
CA TYR A 300 -35.74 23.37 82.34
C TYR A 300 -36.98 22.69 82.94
N ARG A 301 -37.14 21.37 82.75
CA ARG A 301 -38.23 20.62 83.40
C ARG A 301 -38.16 20.70 84.92
N THR A 302 -36.96 20.68 85.49
CA THR A 302 -36.75 20.83 86.94
C THR A 302 -37.10 22.25 87.41
N TYR A 303 -36.75 23.29 86.65
CA TYR A 303 -37.16 24.66 86.97
C TYR A 303 -38.69 24.83 86.89
N ILE A 304 -39.34 24.20 85.91
CA ILE A 304 -40.81 24.22 85.79
C ILE A 304 -41.45 23.54 86.99
N SER A 305 -40.96 22.37 87.42
CA SER A 305 -41.52 21.69 88.60
C SER A 305 -41.31 22.50 89.88
N GLN A 306 -40.13 23.12 90.06
CA GLN A 306 -39.89 24.05 91.18
C GLN A 306 -40.84 25.26 91.14
N GLY A 307 -41.07 25.85 89.97
CA GLY A 307 -42.03 26.94 89.80
C GLY A 307 -43.48 26.51 90.11
N GLN A 308 -43.86 25.30 89.73
CA GLN A 308 -45.16 24.72 90.10
C GLN A 308 -45.28 24.51 91.62
N THR A 309 -44.23 24.01 92.29
CA THR A 309 -44.18 23.90 93.75
C THR A 309 -44.31 25.27 94.42
N LEU A 310 -43.55 26.27 93.97
CA LEU A 310 -43.65 27.64 94.49
C LEU A 310 -45.05 28.22 94.30
N MET A 311 -45.69 28.01 93.14
CA MET A 311 -47.08 28.43 92.92
C MET A 311 -48.06 27.73 93.88
N GLN A 312 -47.85 26.44 94.18
CA GLN A 312 -48.65 25.72 95.16
C GLN A 312 -48.44 26.26 96.57
N GLU A 313 -47.20 26.57 96.96
CA GLU A 313 -46.89 27.23 98.22
C GLU A 313 -47.55 28.61 98.31
N MET A 314 -47.45 29.43 97.25
CA MET A 314 -48.12 30.74 97.19
C MET A 314 -49.64 30.62 97.31
N LYS A 315 -50.25 29.63 96.63
CA LYS A 315 -51.68 29.35 96.79
C LYS A 315 -52.02 28.96 98.23
N ALA A 316 -51.24 28.08 98.86
CA ALA A 316 -51.44 27.70 100.25
C ALA A 316 -51.30 28.90 101.19
N TYR A 317 -50.33 29.81 100.95
CA TYR A 317 -50.22 31.05 101.72
C TYR A 317 -51.43 31.97 101.53
N VAL A 318 -51.94 32.13 100.30
CA VAL A 318 -53.16 32.91 100.03
C VAL A 318 -54.38 32.29 100.70
N GLU A 319 -54.55 30.97 100.62
CA GLU A 319 -55.63 30.25 101.30
C GLU A 319 -55.59 30.47 102.83
N VAL A 320 -54.41 30.58 103.45
CA VAL A 320 -54.29 30.93 104.88
C VAL A 320 -54.78 32.35 105.17
N PHE A 321 -54.56 33.32 104.27
CA PHE A 321 -55.11 34.68 104.42
C PHE A 321 -56.62 34.72 104.15
N GLU A 322 -57.13 33.92 103.21
CA GLU A 322 -58.57 33.79 102.99
C GLU A 322 -59.28 33.12 104.19
N ILE A 323 -58.59 32.27 104.95
CA ILE A 323 -59.09 31.70 106.22
C ILE A 323 -59.17 32.79 107.33
N ASP A 324 -58.23 33.74 107.37
CA ASP A 324 -58.25 34.87 108.33
C ASP A 324 -59.35 35.90 108.00
N ASP A 325 -59.72 36.09 106.73
CA ASP A 325 -60.85 36.94 106.34
C ASP A 325 -62.21 36.22 106.46
N SER A 326 -62.24 34.89 106.36
CA SER A 326 -63.49 34.11 106.51
C SER A 326 -63.92 33.85 107.96
N GLU A 327 -63.08 34.13 108.97
CA GLU A 327 -63.54 34.28 110.36
C GLU A 327 -64.34 35.59 110.61
N ARG A 328 -64.41 36.52 109.66
CA ARG A 328 -65.25 37.73 109.76
C ARG A 328 -66.55 37.73 108.97
N GLU A 329 -66.83 36.72 108.16
CA GLU A 329 -67.99 36.79 107.25
C GLU A 329 -68.83 35.51 107.19
N THR A 330 -69.17 34.93 108.33
CA THR A 330 -70.40 34.12 108.42
C THR A 330 -71.60 35.03 108.68
N ARG A 331 -72.18 35.61 107.63
CA ARG A 331 -73.63 35.91 107.50
C ARG A 331 -73.95 36.58 106.15
N LYS A 332 -74.34 35.75 105.18
CA LYS A 332 -75.61 35.79 104.42
C LYS A 332 -75.46 35.53 102.91
N ASP A 333 -76.19 34.48 102.54
CA ASP A 333 -77.05 34.33 101.37
C ASP A 333 -76.42 34.19 99.96
N ALA A 334 -76.54 32.97 99.42
CA ALA A 334 -76.57 32.61 98.00
C ALA A 334 -77.87 33.13 97.32
N PRO A 335 -78.15 32.93 96.00
CA PRO A 335 -77.37 32.27 94.94
C PRO A 335 -77.34 33.02 93.58
N SER A 336 -76.54 32.57 92.61
CA SER A 336 -76.89 32.67 91.17
C SER A 336 -75.93 31.86 90.30
N ASP A 337 -76.53 30.95 89.53
CA ASP A 337 -75.98 30.27 88.37
C ASP A 337 -75.25 31.22 87.40
N LYS A 338 -74.17 30.71 86.79
CA LYS A 338 -74.00 30.68 85.33
C LYS A 338 -72.79 29.86 84.92
N ASP A 339 -73.07 28.87 84.09
CA ASP A 339 -72.14 28.15 83.24
C ASP A 339 -71.24 29.11 82.45
N HIS A 340 -69.95 28.80 82.38
CA HIS A 340 -69.23 28.80 81.11
C HIS A 340 -67.96 27.96 81.17
N VAL A 341 -67.97 26.95 80.31
CA VAL A 341 -66.85 26.16 79.83
C VAL A 341 -65.93 27.03 78.98
N ASP A 342 -64.62 26.94 79.18
CA ASP A 342 -63.54 27.04 78.17
C ASP A 342 -62.22 26.61 78.86
N VAL A 343 -61.86 25.33 78.82
CA VAL A 343 -61.00 24.71 77.78
C VAL A 343 -59.78 25.57 77.46
N CYS A 344 -58.73 25.39 78.24
CA CYS A 344 -57.36 25.60 77.79
C CYS A 344 -56.59 24.29 77.97
N ASP A 345 -55.67 24.03 77.04
CA ASP A 345 -54.73 22.92 76.95
C ASP A 345 -55.23 21.56 76.43
N SER A 346 -55.01 21.37 75.13
CA SER A 346 -54.31 20.19 74.58
C SER A 346 -53.85 20.46 73.15
N SER A 347 -52.80 21.27 72.98
CA SER A 347 -51.99 21.28 71.76
C SER A 347 -51.04 20.09 71.77
N LEU A 348 -51.58 18.88 71.53
CA LEU A 348 -50.75 17.69 71.31
C LEU A 348 -50.64 17.47 69.80
N GLY A 349 -49.63 18.12 69.21
CA GLY A 349 -49.21 17.89 67.84
C GLY A 349 -48.79 16.43 67.66
N GLN A 350 -49.66 15.63 67.04
CA GLN A 350 -49.28 14.36 66.44
C GLN A 350 -48.64 14.64 65.08
N TYR A 351 -47.34 14.93 65.07
CA TYR A 351 -46.52 14.67 63.89
C TYR A 351 -46.26 13.16 63.84
N THR A 352 -47.09 12.45 63.11
CA THR A 352 -46.77 11.10 62.65
C THR A 352 -45.58 11.21 61.70
N ASN A 353 -44.47 10.59 62.11
CA ASN A 353 -43.35 10.26 61.23
C ASN A 353 -43.86 9.54 59.98
N LYS A 354 -43.73 10.19 58.83
CA LYS A 354 -43.62 9.55 57.51
C LYS A 354 -42.59 10.32 56.70
N ALA A 355 -41.33 10.03 57.03
CA ALA A 355 -40.21 10.14 56.12
C ALA A 355 -39.38 8.89 56.43
N ASP A 356 -39.40 7.93 55.51
CA ASP A 356 -38.35 6.95 55.24
C ASP A 356 -38.94 5.93 54.26
N GLU A 357 -38.84 6.24 52.97
CA GLU A 357 -38.81 5.25 51.88
C GLU A 357 -38.22 5.93 50.64
N SER A 358 -36.90 6.09 50.65
CA SER A 358 -36.11 6.16 49.42
C SER A 358 -34.67 5.73 49.72
N ASP A 359 -34.19 4.85 48.85
CA ASP A 359 -32.81 4.37 48.68
C ASP A 359 -32.31 3.24 49.58
N GLU A 360 -32.75 2.03 49.25
CA GLU A 360 -31.88 0.86 49.30
C GLU A 360 -31.43 0.51 47.86
N SER A 361 -30.23 0.98 47.53
CA SER A 361 -29.43 0.44 46.45
C SER A 361 -29.00 -0.99 46.82
N ALA A 362 -29.47 -1.98 46.06
CA ALA A 362 -28.88 -3.32 46.06
C ALA A 362 -28.32 -3.62 44.67
N GLU A 363 -27.00 -3.59 44.59
CA GLU A 363 -26.21 -4.30 43.59
C GLU A 363 -26.64 -5.77 43.53
N ALA A 364 -26.85 -6.27 42.31
CA ALA A 364 -26.79 -7.69 42.03
C ALA A 364 -25.90 -7.89 40.79
N ILE A 365 -24.64 -8.23 41.06
CA ILE A 365 -23.76 -8.94 40.15
C ILE A 365 -24.03 -10.43 40.36
N THR A 366 -24.46 -11.15 39.31
CA THR A 366 -24.19 -12.58 39.04
C THR A 366 -24.45 -12.82 37.55
N GLU A 367 -23.40 -12.92 36.72
CA GLU A 367 -22.86 -14.17 36.16
C GLU A 367 -23.65 -14.77 34.97
N GLY A 368 -22.96 -14.89 33.83
CA GLY A 368 -23.02 -16.07 32.94
C GLY A 368 -24.07 -16.13 31.82
N GLU A 369 -23.69 -15.69 30.61
CA GLU A 369 -23.38 -16.55 29.45
C GLU A 369 -22.72 -15.75 28.31
#